data_AF-A0AAD5DRP6-F1
#
_entry.id   AF-A0AAD5DRP6-F1
#
_cell.length_a   1.000
_cell.length_b   1.000
_cell.length_c   1.000
_cell.angle_alpha   90.00
_cell.angle_beta   90.00
_cell.angle_gamma   90.00
#
_symmetry.space_group_name_H-M   'P 1'
#
loop_
_entity.id
_entity.type
_entity.pdbx_description
1 polymer ?
#
loop_
_entity_poly.entity_id
_entity_poly.type
_entity_poly.pdbx_seq_one_letter_code
_entity_poly.pdbx_strand_id
1 'polypeptide(L)'
;MAAQPEQQPQQQQQQPPAGAPQEPAEGKAVWQGTSAEHAQQMVDKATQRNPMVKFMLDKMAEAGCGVGKEFIQIENCTAEVGGGFRPPDGVVICHNHLSSQEEINHALTHELVHAYDHCRASNLDWTNCQHHACSEIRAAMLSGDCDFKMELLRGNVALRGQFQKCVRRRAELSVSMNPHCSRGRMAAAAVDAVFDRCFADTAPFDRIP
;
A
#
# COMPACT_ATOMS: atom_id res chain seq x y z
N MET A 1 36.81 -12.76 11.75
CA MET A 1 36.31 -11.38 11.89
C MET A 1 35.52 -11.09 10.62
N ALA A 2 34.21 -11.30 10.65
CA ALA A 2 33.36 -11.10 9.47
C ALA A 2 33.02 -9.61 9.37
N ALA A 3 33.34 -9.02 8.22
CA ALA A 3 33.02 -7.63 7.91
C ALA A 3 31.50 -7.46 7.86
N GLN A 4 31.00 -6.45 8.58
CA GLN A 4 29.63 -5.99 8.47
C GLN A 4 29.42 -5.36 7.08
N PRO A 5 28.33 -5.66 6.37
CA PRO A 5 28.02 -4.92 5.15
C PRO A 5 27.61 -3.49 5.53
N GLU A 6 28.34 -2.51 4.99
CA GLU A 6 28.04 -1.08 5.10
C GLU A 6 26.62 -0.82 4.60
N GLN A 7 25.73 -0.38 5.50
CA GLN A 7 24.41 0.12 5.15
C GLN A 7 24.59 1.49 4.48
N GLN A 8 24.35 1.54 3.16
CA GLN A 8 24.25 2.79 2.43
C GLN A 8 23.03 3.59 2.92
N PRO A 9 23.13 4.93 3.01
CA PRO A 9 22.03 5.77 3.46
C PRO A 9 20.89 5.70 2.44
N GLN A 10 19.83 4.96 2.80
CA GLN A 10 18.61 4.83 2.00
C GLN A 10 17.91 6.19 1.99
N GLN A 11 17.90 6.82 0.82
CA GLN A 11 17.11 8.02 0.59
C GLN A 11 15.64 7.63 0.73
N GLN A 12 15.00 8.31 1.68
CA GLN A 12 13.57 8.40 1.90
C GLN A 12 12.79 8.26 0.58
N GLN A 13 11.61 7.64 0.65
CA GLN A 13 10.46 8.18 -0.10
C GLN A 13 10.27 9.63 0.37
N GLN A 14 11.14 10.51 -0.09
CA GLN A 14 11.09 11.93 0.13
C GLN A 14 9.86 12.37 -0.65
N GLN A 15 8.82 12.68 0.12
CA GLN A 15 7.80 13.62 -0.33
C GLN A 15 8.54 14.75 -1.08
N PRO A 16 8.09 15.11 -2.30
CA PRO A 16 8.60 16.33 -2.91
C PRO A 16 8.45 17.48 -1.90
N PRO A 17 9.38 18.44 -1.86
CA PRO A 17 9.27 19.59 -0.95
C PRO A 17 7.90 20.22 -1.11
N ALA A 18 7.27 20.62 0.00
CA ALA A 18 5.92 21.18 0.05
C ALA A 18 5.73 22.20 -1.08
N GLY A 19 5.10 21.74 -2.16
CA GLY A 19 4.59 22.61 -3.20
C GLY A 19 3.44 23.41 -2.61
N ALA A 20 3.30 24.67 -3.06
CA ALA A 20 2.11 25.46 -2.79
C ALA A 20 0.84 24.61 -3.06
N PRO A 21 -0.28 24.85 -2.34
CA PRO A 21 -1.53 24.13 -2.54
C PRO A 21 -1.84 24.08 -4.04
N GLN A 22 -1.73 22.91 -4.65
CA GLN A 22 -2.15 22.73 -6.03
C GLN A 22 -3.67 22.78 -5.99
N GLU A 23 -4.27 23.72 -6.74
CA GLU A 23 -5.72 23.70 -6.93
C GLU A 23 -6.12 22.32 -7.46
N PRO A 24 -7.16 21.68 -6.90
CA PRO A 24 -7.60 20.39 -7.38
C PRO A 24 -7.93 20.50 -8.87
N ALA A 25 -7.31 19.64 -9.68
CA ALA A 25 -7.60 19.56 -11.10
C ALA A 25 -9.12 19.41 -11.31
N GLU A 26 -9.72 20.27 -12.12
CA GLU A 26 -11.17 20.32 -12.35
C GLU A 26 -11.73 18.93 -12.66
N GLY A 27 -12.70 18.47 -11.86
CA GLY A 27 -13.45 17.24 -12.09
C GLY A 27 -12.97 15.99 -11.34
N LYS A 28 -11.93 16.06 -10.50
CA LYS A 28 -11.61 14.96 -9.57
C LYS A 28 -12.49 15.02 -8.31
N ALA A 29 -12.96 13.86 -7.84
CA ALA A 29 -13.66 13.76 -6.57
C ALA A 29 -12.74 14.25 -5.43
N VAL A 30 -13.25 15.15 -4.59
CA VAL A 30 -12.51 15.65 -3.43
C VAL A 30 -12.38 14.52 -2.41
N TRP A 31 -11.14 14.20 -2.00
CA TRP A 31 -10.90 13.26 -0.91
C TRP A 31 -11.61 13.75 0.36
N GLN A 32 -12.39 12.86 0.98
CA GLN A 32 -13.02 13.12 2.27
C GLN A 32 -12.26 12.34 3.34
N GLY A 33 -11.74 13.07 4.32
CA GLY A 33 -11.05 12.50 5.46
C GLY A 33 -11.86 12.53 6.75
N THR A 34 -11.22 12.10 7.83
CA THR A 34 -11.69 12.22 9.20
C THR A 34 -10.66 12.89 10.11
N SER A 35 -10.95 13.06 11.40
CA SER A 35 -9.96 13.57 12.37
C SER A 35 -8.93 12.48 12.74
N ALA A 36 -7.74 12.90 13.20
CA ALA A 36 -6.71 11.95 13.62
C ALA A 36 -7.20 11.03 14.75
N GLU A 37 -7.97 11.55 15.70
CA GLU A 37 -8.53 10.78 16.83
C GLU A 37 -9.53 9.72 16.35
N HIS A 38 -10.39 10.08 15.39
CA HIS A 38 -11.36 9.13 14.86
C HIS A 38 -10.69 8.07 13.97
N ALA A 39 -9.68 8.46 13.19
CA ALA A 39 -8.83 7.50 12.48
C ALA A 39 -8.14 6.53 13.45
N GLN A 40 -7.65 7.02 14.61
CA GLN A 40 -7.05 6.15 15.63
C GLN A 40 -8.04 5.13 16.16
N GLN A 41 -9.27 5.53 16.46
CA GLN A 41 -10.33 4.60 16.90
C GLN A 41 -10.64 3.53 15.83
N MET A 42 -10.62 3.91 14.55
CA MET A 42 -10.85 2.97 13.46
C MET A 42 -9.67 2.02 13.25
N VAL A 43 -8.42 2.50 13.38
CA VAL A 43 -7.21 1.67 13.35
C VAL A 43 -7.21 0.69 14.54
N ASP A 44 -7.51 1.15 15.75
CA ASP A 44 -7.63 0.30 16.94
C ASP A 44 -8.70 -0.78 16.74
N LYS A 45 -9.85 -0.41 16.19
CA LYS A 45 -10.92 -1.36 15.87
C LYS A 45 -10.49 -2.36 14.78
N ALA A 46 -9.75 -1.92 13.78
CA ALA A 46 -9.22 -2.79 12.72
C ALA A 46 -8.24 -3.82 13.28
N THR A 47 -7.24 -3.37 14.03
CA THR A 47 -6.23 -4.24 14.66
C THR A 47 -6.82 -5.20 15.71
N GLN A 48 -7.92 -4.82 16.37
CA GLN A 48 -8.57 -5.66 17.37
C GLN A 48 -9.58 -6.64 16.77
N ARG A 49 -10.32 -6.24 15.72
CA ARG A 49 -11.55 -6.94 15.28
C ARG A 49 -11.59 -7.31 13.80
N ASN A 50 -10.83 -6.66 12.92
CA ASN A 50 -10.83 -7.02 11.51
C ASN A 50 -9.98 -8.29 11.29
N PRO A 51 -10.54 -9.38 10.74
CA PRO A 51 -9.83 -10.65 10.61
C PRO A 51 -8.61 -10.56 9.68
N MET A 52 -8.68 -9.79 8.59
CA MET A 52 -7.55 -9.65 7.65
C MET A 52 -6.40 -8.87 8.27
N VAL A 53 -6.69 -7.75 8.92
CA VAL A 53 -5.66 -6.94 9.60
C VAL A 53 -4.98 -7.72 10.71
N LYS A 54 -5.76 -8.42 11.55
CA LYS A 54 -5.21 -9.30 12.59
C LYS A 54 -4.32 -10.38 12.01
N PHE A 55 -4.81 -11.08 10.99
CA PHE A 55 -4.06 -12.13 10.33
C PHE A 55 -2.71 -11.62 9.81
N MET A 56 -2.69 -10.47 9.15
CA MET A 56 -1.45 -9.87 8.66
C MET A 56 -0.48 -9.50 9.79
N LEU A 57 -0.97 -8.88 10.87
CA LEU A 57 -0.15 -8.56 12.04
C LEU A 57 0.44 -9.82 12.70
N ASP A 58 -0.36 -10.87 12.83
CA ASP A 58 0.08 -12.16 13.38
C ASP A 58 1.16 -12.78 12.48
N LYS A 59 0.97 -12.77 11.16
CA LYS A 59 1.94 -13.32 10.19
C LYS A 59 3.24 -12.52 10.13
N MET A 60 3.17 -11.21 10.30
CA MET A 60 4.35 -10.37 10.46
C MET A 60 5.11 -10.73 11.74
N ALA A 61 4.41 -10.89 12.87
CA ALA A 61 5.05 -11.29 14.14
C ALA A 61 5.70 -12.68 14.04
N GLU A 62 5.02 -13.67 13.43
CA GLU A 62 5.56 -15.02 13.19
C GLU A 62 6.82 -15.00 12.30
N ALA A 63 6.86 -14.11 11.30
CA ALA A 63 8.02 -13.93 10.41
C ALA A 63 9.19 -13.16 11.07
N GLY A 64 9.03 -12.73 12.33
CA GLY A 64 10.05 -11.95 13.05
C GLY A 64 10.10 -10.47 12.68
N CYS A 65 9.04 -9.96 12.03
CA CYS A 65 8.92 -8.55 11.68
C CYS A 65 8.47 -7.75 12.91
N GLY A 66 9.19 -6.68 13.25
CA GLY A 66 8.85 -5.83 14.39
C GLY A 66 7.59 -5.00 14.15
N VAL A 67 6.45 -5.46 14.67
CA VAL A 67 5.19 -4.70 14.77
C VAL A 67 5.06 -4.10 16.17
N GLY A 68 5.76 -3.00 16.42
CA GLY A 68 5.72 -2.26 17.68
C GLY A 68 4.50 -1.33 17.82
N LYS A 69 4.35 -0.69 18.99
CA LYS A 69 3.27 0.29 19.24
C LYS A 69 3.26 1.46 18.24
N GLU A 70 4.44 1.89 17.81
CA GLU A 70 4.62 3.01 16.87
C GLU A 70 4.66 2.56 15.40
N PHE A 71 4.37 1.28 15.13
CA PHE A 71 4.45 0.73 13.77
C PHE A 71 3.34 1.24 12.86
N ILE A 72 2.19 1.62 13.40
CA ILE A 72 1.10 2.23 12.64
C ILE A 72 0.96 3.68 13.08
N GLN A 73 1.21 4.61 12.16
CA GLN A 73 1.21 6.05 12.39
C GLN A 73 0.03 6.69 11.66
N ILE A 74 -0.58 7.69 12.27
CA ILE A 74 -1.68 8.45 11.68
C ILE A 74 -1.18 9.84 11.36
N GLU A 75 -1.24 10.21 10.09
CA GLU A 75 -0.67 11.46 9.59
C GLU A 75 -1.67 12.24 8.73
N ASN A 76 -1.42 13.54 8.63
CA ASN A 76 -2.01 14.38 7.60
C ASN A 76 -1.08 14.39 6.38
N CYS A 77 -1.54 13.80 5.28
CA CYS A 77 -0.75 13.58 4.08
C CYS A 77 -1.05 14.62 3.00
N THR A 78 -0.01 15.17 2.37
CA THR A 78 -0.14 16.05 1.20
C THR A 78 -0.36 15.27 -0.09
N ALA A 79 0.16 14.05 -0.18
CA ALA A 79 -0.04 13.16 -1.31
C ALA A 79 -1.45 12.56 -1.28
N GLU A 80 -2.13 12.52 -2.43
CA GLU A 80 -3.48 11.96 -2.63
C GLU A 80 -3.52 10.42 -2.51
N VAL A 81 -3.12 9.91 -1.34
CA VAL A 81 -3.06 8.48 -1.00
C VAL A 81 -3.74 8.22 0.35
N GLY A 82 -4.23 6.99 0.53
CA GLY A 82 -4.84 6.56 1.80
C GLY A 82 -3.81 6.18 2.88
N GLY A 83 -2.59 5.82 2.49
CA GLY A 83 -1.53 5.39 3.38
C GLY A 83 -0.23 5.16 2.65
N GLY A 84 0.75 4.59 3.35
CA GLY A 84 2.03 4.17 2.78
C GLY A 84 2.87 3.36 3.76
N PHE A 85 3.74 2.51 3.24
CA PHE A 85 4.73 1.78 4.04
C PHE A 85 6.13 2.39 3.85
N ARG A 86 6.73 2.83 4.96
CA ARG A 86 8.05 3.47 5.01
C ARG A 86 9.00 2.62 5.86
N PRO A 87 9.90 1.79 5.28
CA PRO A 87 10.98 1.17 6.06
C PRO A 87 11.98 2.22 6.57
N PRO A 88 12.48 2.11 7.82
CA PRO A 88 12.12 1.14 8.86
C PRO A 88 10.94 1.58 9.76
N ASP A 89 10.36 2.74 9.51
CA ASP A 89 9.40 3.43 10.38
C ASP A 89 8.06 2.71 10.54
N GLY A 90 7.56 2.05 9.48
CA GLY A 90 6.32 1.27 9.51
C GLY A 90 5.24 1.78 8.55
N VAL A 91 3.98 1.59 8.93
CA VAL A 91 2.78 1.93 8.15
C VAL A 91 2.28 3.32 8.53
N VAL A 92 1.90 4.10 7.53
CA VAL A 92 1.23 5.40 7.67
C VAL A 92 -0.20 5.29 7.16
N ILE A 93 -1.14 5.85 7.91
CA ILE A 93 -2.55 6.02 7.54
C ILE A 93 -2.84 7.52 7.43
N CYS A 94 -3.26 7.95 6.24
CA CYS A 94 -3.54 9.35 5.91
C CYS A 94 -4.98 9.70 6.30
N HIS A 95 -5.20 10.17 7.52
CA HIS A 95 -6.56 10.37 8.05
C HIS A 95 -7.38 11.38 7.23
N ASN A 96 -6.71 12.34 6.58
CA ASN A 96 -7.34 13.35 5.75
C ASN A 96 -7.88 12.82 4.40
N HIS A 97 -7.59 11.56 4.06
CA HIS A 97 -8.03 10.91 2.81
C HIS A 97 -8.86 9.63 3.04
N LEU A 98 -9.19 9.30 4.29
CA LEU A 98 -10.01 8.14 4.62
C LEU A 98 -11.14 8.56 5.56
N SER A 99 -12.36 8.21 5.22
CA SER A 99 -13.57 8.65 5.95
C SER A 99 -14.33 7.50 6.63
N SER A 100 -14.05 6.26 6.25
CA SER A 100 -14.80 5.08 6.71
C SER A 100 -13.92 3.97 7.26
N GLN A 101 -14.52 3.12 8.09
CA GLN A 101 -13.86 1.94 8.66
C GLN A 101 -13.38 0.97 7.58
N GLU A 102 -14.13 0.83 6.49
CA GLU A 102 -13.80 -0.06 5.37
C GLU A 102 -12.57 0.44 4.60
N GLU A 103 -12.50 1.75 4.33
CA GLU A 103 -11.32 2.39 3.75
C GLU A 103 -10.07 2.21 4.61
N ILE A 104 -10.17 2.40 5.93
CA ILE A 104 -9.03 2.13 6.85
C ILE A 104 -8.66 0.66 6.87
N ASN A 105 -9.62 -0.27 6.86
CA ASN A 105 -9.32 -1.69 6.83
C ASN A 105 -8.54 -2.08 5.56
N HIS A 106 -8.96 -1.59 4.39
CA HIS A 106 -8.29 -1.87 3.12
C HIS A 106 -6.92 -1.20 3.05
N ALA A 107 -6.81 0.10 3.39
CA ALA A 107 -5.54 0.82 3.42
C ALA A 107 -4.55 0.14 4.37
N LEU A 108 -4.96 -0.17 5.60
CA LEU A 108 -4.09 -0.83 6.57
C LEU A 108 -3.66 -2.23 6.10
N THR A 109 -4.57 -3.02 5.52
CA THR A 109 -4.19 -4.34 4.99
C THR A 109 -3.23 -4.22 3.80
N HIS A 110 -3.45 -3.24 2.91
CA HIS A 110 -2.56 -2.93 1.78
C HIS A 110 -1.14 -2.63 2.26
N GLU A 111 -0.99 -1.71 3.22
CA GLU A 111 0.33 -1.35 3.73
C GLU A 111 0.99 -2.48 4.55
N LEU A 112 0.20 -3.32 5.24
CA LEU A 112 0.73 -4.50 5.91
C LEU A 112 1.24 -5.56 4.92
N VAL A 113 0.68 -5.65 3.71
CA VAL A 113 1.24 -6.52 2.66
C VAL A 113 2.60 -5.99 2.22
N HIS A 114 2.76 -4.69 2.00
CA HIS A 114 4.07 -4.09 1.72
C HIS A 114 5.09 -4.35 2.84
N ALA A 115 4.66 -4.23 4.09
CA ALA A 115 5.51 -4.51 5.24
C ALA A 115 5.93 -5.99 5.32
N TYR A 116 5.00 -6.91 5.10
CA TYR A 116 5.27 -8.34 5.05
C TYR A 116 6.24 -8.69 3.90
N ASP A 117 6.06 -8.06 2.74
CA ASP A 117 6.92 -8.24 1.57
C ASP A 117 8.35 -7.80 1.82
N HIS A 118 8.51 -6.62 2.42
CA HIS A 118 9.81 -6.11 2.80
C HIS A 118 10.49 -7.00 3.84
N CYS A 119 9.73 -7.50 4.81
CA CYS A 119 10.27 -8.32 5.87
C CYS A 119 10.71 -9.71 5.38
N ARG A 120 9.92 -10.37 4.53
CA ARG A 120 10.22 -11.74 4.07
C ARG A 120 11.23 -11.81 2.93
N ALA A 121 11.40 -10.71 2.18
CA ALA A 121 12.28 -10.69 1.02
C ALA A 121 13.71 -10.32 1.42
N SER A 122 14.68 -11.15 1.03
CA SER A 122 16.10 -10.90 1.30
C SER A 122 16.71 -9.73 0.51
N ASN A 123 16.05 -9.28 -0.56
CA ASN A 123 16.59 -8.35 -1.54
C ASN A 123 15.52 -7.44 -2.19
N LEU A 124 14.45 -7.12 -1.45
CA LEU A 124 13.45 -6.16 -1.95
C LEU A 124 14.09 -4.77 -2.02
N ASP A 125 13.95 -4.13 -3.17
CA ASP A 125 14.51 -2.81 -3.46
C ASP A 125 13.39 -1.91 -3.98
N TRP A 126 12.97 -0.96 -3.16
CA TRP A 126 11.88 -0.04 -3.47
C TRP A 126 12.23 0.96 -4.59
N THR A 127 13.50 1.07 -5.00
CA THR A 127 13.92 1.86 -6.17
C THR A 127 13.87 1.06 -7.47
N ASN A 128 13.79 -0.28 -7.38
CA ASN A 128 13.57 -1.14 -8.53
C ASN A 128 12.08 -1.24 -8.87
N CYS A 129 11.69 -0.75 -10.03
CA CYS A 129 10.29 -0.68 -10.44
C CYS A 129 9.60 -2.04 -10.50
N GLN A 130 10.30 -3.13 -10.83
CA GLN A 130 9.71 -4.47 -10.85
C GLN A 130 9.47 -5.01 -9.43
N HIS A 131 10.38 -4.71 -8.49
CA HIS A 131 10.21 -5.08 -7.09
C HIS A 131 9.03 -4.31 -6.48
N HIS A 132 8.99 -2.99 -6.69
CA HIS A 132 7.87 -2.16 -6.24
C HIS A 132 6.54 -2.62 -6.86
N ALA A 133 6.51 -2.81 -8.19
CA ALA A 133 5.31 -3.29 -8.89
C ALA A 133 4.81 -4.63 -8.37
N CYS A 134 5.73 -5.56 -8.06
CA CYS A 134 5.35 -6.86 -7.52
C CYS A 134 4.62 -6.73 -6.18
N SER A 135 5.12 -5.86 -5.29
CA SER A 135 4.49 -5.62 -3.99
C SER A 135 3.14 -4.91 -4.14
N GLU A 136 3.02 -3.97 -5.09
CA GLU A 136 1.77 -3.27 -5.40
C GLU A 136 0.69 -4.18 -6.00
N ILE A 137 1.08 -5.11 -6.88
CA ILE A 137 0.17 -6.14 -7.40
C ILE A 137 -0.41 -6.97 -6.25
N ARG A 138 0.44 -7.38 -5.31
CA ARG A 138 0.04 -8.20 -4.18
C ARG A 138 -0.81 -7.43 -3.18
N ALA A 139 -0.44 -6.19 -2.88
CA ALA A 139 -1.19 -5.33 -1.96
C ALA A 139 -2.60 -5.01 -2.51
N ALA A 140 -2.72 -4.65 -3.80
CA ALA A 140 -4.02 -4.43 -4.43
C ALA A 140 -4.88 -5.72 -4.52
N MET A 141 -4.24 -6.88 -4.67
CA MET A 141 -4.91 -8.18 -4.75
C MET A 141 -5.38 -8.70 -3.39
N LEU A 142 -4.59 -8.54 -2.33
CA LEU A 142 -4.81 -9.22 -1.04
C LEU A 142 -5.51 -8.35 0.01
N SER A 143 -5.68 -7.04 -0.23
CA SER A 143 -6.20 -6.09 0.76
C SER A 143 -7.72 -5.90 0.76
N GLY A 144 -8.42 -6.43 -0.26
CA GLY A 144 -9.83 -6.09 -0.52
C GLY A 144 -10.01 -4.77 -1.29
N ASP A 145 -8.93 -4.06 -1.65
CA ASP A 145 -9.01 -2.80 -2.40
C ASP A 145 -9.68 -2.98 -3.78
N CYS A 146 -9.59 -4.17 -4.37
CA CYS A 146 -10.22 -4.53 -5.64
C CYS A 146 -11.52 -5.34 -5.52
N ASP A 147 -12.14 -5.35 -4.33
CA ASP A 147 -13.44 -5.99 -4.13
C ASP A 147 -14.51 -5.36 -5.03
N PHE A 148 -15.49 -6.17 -5.44
CA PHE A 148 -16.55 -5.73 -6.36
C PHE A 148 -17.27 -4.47 -5.88
N LYS A 149 -17.51 -4.36 -4.56
CA LYS A 149 -18.13 -3.18 -3.96
C LYS A 149 -17.26 -1.93 -4.13
N MET A 150 -15.95 -2.05 -3.94
CA MET A 150 -15.02 -0.93 -4.12
C MET A 150 -14.94 -0.51 -5.59
N GLU A 151 -14.94 -1.47 -6.51
CA GLU A 151 -14.96 -1.18 -7.95
C GLU A 151 -16.28 -0.52 -8.39
N LEU A 152 -17.42 -0.96 -7.84
CA LEU A 152 -18.71 -0.34 -8.09
C LEU A 152 -18.75 1.12 -7.61
N LEU A 153 -18.22 1.41 -6.42
CA LEU A 153 -18.10 2.78 -5.90
C LEU A 153 -17.18 3.65 -6.76
N ARG A 154 -16.19 3.04 -7.42
CA ARG A 154 -15.32 3.71 -8.41
C ARG A 154 -15.91 3.77 -9.83
N GLY A 155 -17.16 3.35 -10.02
CA GLY A 155 -17.87 3.38 -11.30
C GLY A 155 -17.49 2.27 -12.28
N ASN A 156 -16.72 1.26 -11.85
CA ASN A 156 -16.33 0.13 -12.68
C ASN A 156 -17.36 -1.00 -12.56
N VAL A 157 -18.22 -1.15 -13.56
CA VAL A 157 -19.39 -2.06 -13.53
C VAL A 157 -19.25 -3.33 -14.37
N ALA A 158 -18.13 -3.50 -15.06
CA ALA A 158 -17.97 -4.67 -15.92
C ALA A 158 -17.84 -5.95 -15.07
N LEU A 159 -18.18 -7.12 -15.65
CA LEU A 159 -18.24 -8.38 -14.88
C LEU A 159 -17.05 -9.31 -15.16
N ARG A 160 -16.53 -9.29 -16.40
CA ARG A 160 -15.47 -10.23 -16.81
C ARG A 160 -14.08 -9.66 -16.56
N GLY A 161 -13.30 -10.36 -15.73
CA GLY A 161 -11.89 -10.07 -15.46
C GLY A 161 -11.63 -8.71 -14.80
N GLN A 162 -12.63 -8.15 -14.11
CA GLN A 162 -12.45 -6.83 -13.49
C GLN A 162 -11.50 -6.83 -12.31
N PHE A 163 -11.45 -7.91 -11.54
CA PHE A 163 -10.52 -8.01 -10.44
C PHE A 163 -9.08 -7.83 -10.90
N GLN A 164 -8.63 -8.57 -11.93
CA GLN A 164 -7.29 -8.40 -12.50
C GLN A 164 -7.06 -7.00 -13.09
N LYS A 165 -8.09 -6.42 -13.74
CA LYS A 165 -7.99 -5.05 -14.28
C LYS A 165 -7.84 -4.01 -13.19
N CYS A 166 -8.57 -4.16 -12.08
CA CYS A 166 -8.41 -3.32 -10.90
C CYS A 166 -7.00 -3.44 -10.35
N VAL A 167 -6.50 -4.67 -10.13
CA VAL A 167 -5.16 -4.90 -9.58
C VAL A 167 -4.09 -4.26 -10.46
N ARG A 168 -4.17 -4.43 -11.79
CA ARG A 168 -3.27 -3.75 -12.74
C ARG A 168 -3.34 -2.24 -12.61
N ARG A 169 -4.55 -1.67 -12.67
CA ARG A 169 -4.77 -0.22 -12.61
C ARG A 169 -4.24 0.38 -11.30
N ARG A 170 -4.46 -0.29 -10.17
CA ARG A 170 -4.01 0.16 -8.84
C ARG A 170 -2.49 0.08 -8.72
N ALA A 171 -1.90 -1.04 -9.16
CA ALA A 171 -0.45 -1.19 -9.14
C ALA A 171 0.25 -0.17 -10.06
N GLU A 172 -0.24 0.04 -11.29
CA GLU A 172 0.31 1.02 -12.21
C GLU A 172 0.25 2.44 -11.63
N LEU A 173 -0.89 2.81 -11.02
CA LEU A 173 -1.05 4.10 -10.38
C LEU A 173 -0.03 4.28 -9.26
N SER A 174 0.10 3.31 -8.35
CA SER A 174 1.02 3.42 -7.22
C SER A 174 2.49 3.47 -7.65
N VAL A 175 2.90 2.58 -8.56
CA VAL A 175 4.27 2.56 -9.09
C VAL A 175 4.59 3.86 -9.82
N SER A 176 3.63 4.48 -10.52
CA SER A 176 3.84 5.76 -11.21
C SER A 176 4.11 6.94 -10.27
N MET A 177 3.70 6.84 -9.00
CA MET A 177 4.00 7.85 -7.98
C MET A 177 5.42 7.73 -7.43
N ASN A 178 6.11 6.62 -7.66
CA ASN A 178 7.50 6.45 -7.27
C ASN A 178 8.43 7.25 -8.21
N PRO A 179 9.26 8.20 -7.71
CA PRO A 179 10.16 9.01 -8.53
C PRO A 179 11.13 8.20 -9.41
N HIS A 180 11.49 6.98 -9.01
CA HIS A 180 12.34 6.08 -9.78
C HIS A 180 11.62 5.43 -10.98
N CYS A 181 10.29 5.46 -11.00
CA CYS A 181 9.44 4.72 -11.94
C CYS A 181 8.43 5.60 -12.70
N SER A 182 8.42 6.91 -12.43
CA SER A 182 7.42 7.86 -12.95
C SER A 182 7.64 8.29 -14.41
N ARG A 183 8.74 7.88 -15.05
CA ARG A 183 9.08 8.30 -16.42
C ARG A 183 8.39 7.45 -17.48
N GLY A 184 7.61 8.10 -18.35
CA GLY A 184 7.03 7.46 -19.53
C GLY A 184 6.13 6.27 -19.19
N ARG A 185 6.33 5.13 -19.85
CA ARG A 185 5.56 3.88 -19.61
C ARG A 185 6.24 2.92 -18.63
N MET A 186 7.17 3.39 -17.81
CA MET A 186 7.98 2.52 -16.96
C MET A 186 7.14 1.78 -15.91
N ALA A 187 6.18 2.45 -15.28
CA ALA A 187 5.26 1.83 -14.33
C ALA A 187 4.45 0.68 -14.97
N ALA A 188 3.78 0.95 -16.09
CA ALA A 188 3.02 -0.07 -16.84
C ALA A 188 3.90 -1.24 -17.29
N ALA A 189 5.09 -0.96 -17.83
CA ALA A 189 6.02 -2.00 -18.25
C ALA A 189 6.52 -2.86 -17.08
N ALA A 190 6.75 -2.25 -15.91
CA ALA A 190 7.17 -2.97 -14.71
C ALA A 190 6.05 -3.88 -14.18
N VAL A 191 4.80 -3.38 -14.13
CA VAL A 191 3.62 -4.17 -13.75
C VAL A 191 3.44 -5.33 -14.73
N ASP A 192 3.46 -5.09 -16.04
CA ASP A 192 3.33 -6.14 -17.05
C ASP A 192 4.40 -7.22 -16.93
N ALA A 193 5.64 -6.83 -16.67
CA ALA A 193 6.78 -7.76 -16.59
C ALA A 193 6.67 -8.75 -15.42
N VAL A 194 5.99 -8.38 -14.33
CA VAL A 194 5.94 -9.21 -13.11
C VAL A 194 4.53 -9.70 -12.77
N PHE A 195 3.50 -9.27 -13.51
CA PHE A 195 2.10 -9.48 -13.14
C PHE A 195 1.78 -10.93 -12.81
N ASP A 196 1.99 -11.86 -13.75
CA ASP A 196 1.56 -13.24 -13.58
C ASP A 196 2.23 -13.92 -12.38
N ARG A 197 3.53 -13.64 -12.17
CA ARG A 197 4.29 -14.17 -11.04
C ARG A 197 3.77 -13.62 -9.71
N CYS A 198 3.59 -12.30 -9.62
CA CYS A 198 3.26 -11.64 -8.36
C CYS A 198 1.77 -11.79 -8.02
N PHE A 199 0.89 -11.87 -9.02
CA PHE A 199 -0.52 -12.18 -8.84
C PHE A 199 -0.76 -13.64 -8.40
N ALA A 200 0.15 -14.56 -8.72
CA ALA A 200 0.08 -15.94 -8.23
C ALA A 200 0.57 -16.08 -6.78
N ASP A 201 1.24 -15.08 -6.20
CA ASP A 201 1.81 -15.13 -4.86
C ASP A 201 0.84 -14.55 -3.82
N THR A 202 0.09 -15.46 -3.19
CA THR A 202 -0.94 -15.11 -2.21
C THR A 202 -0.44 -15.02 -0.77
N ALA A 203 0.84 -15.32 -0.53
CA ALA A 203 1.37 -15.35 0.83
C ALA A 203 1.18 -13.98 1.55
N PRO A 204 0.85 -13.97 2.85
CA PRO A 204 0.78 -15.13 3.75
C PRO A 204 -0.56 -15.89 3.71
N PHE A 205 -1.50 -15.50 2.86
CA PHE A 205 -2.78 -16.17 2.70
C PHE A 205 -2.65 -17.44 1.84
N ASP A 206 -3.46 -18.45 2.15
CA ASP A 206 -3.54 -19.69 1.35
C ASP A 206 -4.22 -19.47 -0.01
N ARG A 207 -4.98 -18.37 -0.15
CA ARG A 207 -5.67 -17.94 -1.37
C ARG A 207 -5.94 -16.43 -1.30
N ILE A 208 -6.40 -15.84 -2.39
CA ILE A 208 -6.94 -14.48 -2.39
C ILE A 208 -8.15 -14.47 -1.41
N PRO A 209 -8.12 -13.62 -0.37
CA PRO A 209 -9.11 -13.62 0.72
C PRO A 209 -10.52 -13.21 0.29
#